data_AF-A0A834EJJ7-F1
#
_entry.id   AF-A0A834EJJ7-F1
#
_cell.length_a   1.000
_cell.length_b   1.000
_cell.length_c   1.000
_cell.angle_alpha   90.00
_cell.angle_beta   90.00
_cell.angle_gamma   90.00
#
_symmetry.space_group_name_H-M   'P 1'
#
loop_
_entity.id
_entity.type
_entity.pdbx_description
1 polymer ?
#
loop_
_entity_poly.entity_id
_entity_poly.type
_entity_poly.pdbx_seq_one_letter_code
_entity_poly.pdbx_strand_id
1 'polypeptide(L)'
;MLLATKQLCKEFTDLLAQDRTPIGNSRPSPILEPGIQSCLTHFSLITHGFGAPAICAALTALQNYLTEALKGMDKMFLNNTTTNRHTSGEGPGSKTGDKEEKHRK
;
A
#
# COMPACT_ATOMS: atom_id res chain seq x y z
N MET A 1 2.86 -6.70 -7.00
CA MET A 1 2.71 -7.25 -5.64
C MET A 1 1.82 -6.38 -4.75
N LEU A 2 2.08 -5.07 -4.60
CA LEU A 2 1.24 -4.17 -3.76
C LEU A 2 -0.26 -4.18 -4.09
N LEU A 3 -0.63 -4.23 -5.37
CA LEU A 3 -2.03 -4.29 -5.79
C LEU A 3 -2.73 -5.57 -5.31
N ALA A 4 -2.03 -6.71 -5.37
CA ALA A 4 -2.54 -7.98 -4.88
C ALA A 4 -2.69 -7.96 -3.34
N THR A 5 -1.73 -7.36 -2.62
CA THR A 5 -1.83 -7.17 -1.16
C THR A 5 -3.02 -6.30 -0.78
N LYS A 6 -3.28 -5.23 -1.52
CA LYS A 6 -4.45 -4.36 -1.30
C LYS A 6 -5.76 -5.14 -1.51
N GLN A 7 -5.82 -5.99 -2.53
CA GLN A 7 -6.99 -6.83 -2.79
C GLN A 7 -7.21 -7.85 -1.67
N LEU A 8 -6.16 -8.52 -1.20
CA LEU A 8 -6.24 -9.47 -0.08
C LEU A 8 -6.76 -8.80 1.21
N CYS A 9 -6.33 -7.57 1.50
CA CYS A 9 -6.83 -6.82 2.65
C CYS A 9 -8.35 -6.59 2.58
N LYS A 10 -8.87 -6.34 1.37
CA LYS A 10 -10.30 -6.16 1.15
C LYS A 10 -11.07 -7.46 1.35
N GLU A 11 -10.63 -8.55 0.74
CA GLU A 11 -11.26 -9.87 0.89
C GLU A 11 -11.28 -10.33 2.35
N PHE A 12 -10.20 -10.06 3.09
CA PHE A 12 -10.16 -10.39 4.50
C PHE A 12 -11.12 -9.52 5.35
N THR A 13 -11.27 -8.24 5.00
CA THR A 13 -12.28 -7.38 5.65
C THR A 13 -13.70 -7.87 5.34
N ASP A 14 -13.97 -8.27 4.10
CA ASP A 14 -15.26 -8.79 3.66
C ASP A 14 -15.58 -10.14 4.32
N LEU A 15 -14.57 -10.98 4.58
CA LEU A 15 -14.70 -12.21 5.37
C LEU A 15 -15.08 -11.91 6.82
N LEU A 16 -14.40 -10.96 7.47
CA LEU A 16 -14.70 -10.57 8.85
C LEU A 16 -16.10 -9.95 8.97
N ALA A 17 -16.57 -9.23 7.96
CA ALA A 17 -17.94 -8.68 7.91
C ALA A 17 -19.02 -9.77 7.79
N GLN A 18 -18.65 -10.98 7.38
CA GLN A 18 -19.52 -12.14 7.30
C GLN A 18 -19.53 -12.98 8.58
N ASP A 19 -18.76 -12.61 9.61
CA ASP A 19 -18.78 -13.31 10.90
C ASP A 19 -20.20 -13.27 11.51
N ARG A 20 -20.81 -14.45 11.63
CA ARG A 20 -22.12 -14.66 12.27
C ARG A 20 -21.98 -15.33 13.63
N THR A 21 -20.96 -14.97 14.39
CA THR A 21 -20.81 -15.46 15.76
C THR A 21 -22.00 -15.04 16.62
N PRO A 22 -22.71 -15.97 17.29
CA PRO A 22 -23.80 -15.62 18.19
C PRO A 22 -23.24 -14.91 19.43
N ILE A 23 -23.54 -13.62 19.57
CA ILE A 23 -23.16 -12.80 20.73
C ILE A 23 -24.43 -12.39 21.47
N GLY A 24 -24.45 -12.58 22.79
CA GLY A 24 -25.63 -12.31 23.62
C GLY A 24 -26.81 -13.22 23.24
N ASN A 25 -27.96 -12.62 22.93
CA ASN A 25 -29.17 -13.36 22.53
C ASN A 25 -29.34 -13.49 21.00
N SER A 26 -28.38 -13.00 20.22
CA SER A 26 -28.43 -13.09 18.76
C SER A 26 -28.08 -14.51 18.27
N ARG A 27 -28.86 -15.03 17.33
CA ARG A 27 -28.62 -16.33 16.67
C ARG A 27 -28.71 -16.19 15.15
N PRO A 28 -27.75 -15.50 14.52
CA PRO A 28 -27.73 -15.38 13.07
C PRO A 28 -27.54 -16.75 12.41
N SER A 29 -28.13 -16.95 11.23
CA SER A 29 -27.88 -18.14 10.43
C SER A 29 -26.42 -18.14 9.96
N PRO A 30 -25.67 -19.24 10.10
CA PRO A 30 -24.34 -19.37 9.53
C PRO A 30 -24.39 -19.18 8.01
N ILE A 31 -23.42 -18.45 7.46
CA ILE A 31 -23.24 -18.24 6.02
C ILE A 31 -21.86 -18.69 5.51
N LEU A 32 -20.89 -18.78 6.43
CA LEU A 32 -19.54 -19.25 6.16
C LEU A 32 -19.46 -20.77 6.32
N GLU A 33 -18.43 -21.36 5.72
CA GLU A 33 -18.09 -22.77 5.91
C GLU A 33 -17.84 -23.08 7.40
N PRO A 34 -18.31 -24.21 7.94
CA PRO A 34 -18.24 -24.51 9.38
C PRO A 34 -16.84 -24.36 9.99
N GLY A 35 -15.78 -24.75 9.28
CA GLY A 35 -14.40 -24.60 9.75
C GLY A 35 -14.00 -23.13 9.94
N ILE A 36 -14.32 -22.29 8.95
CA ILE A 36 -14.05 -20.85 8.99
C ILE A 36 -14.83 -20.16 10.11
N GLN A 37 -16.14 -20.44 10.20
CA GLN A 37 -16.99 -19.85 11.23
C GLN A 37 -16.55 -20.26 12.64
N SER A 38 -16.12 -21.50 12.83
CA SER A 38 -15.61 -21.99 14.13
C SER A 38 -14.40 -21.19 14.59
N CYS A 39 -13.45 -20.91 13.69
CA CYS A 39 -12.26 -20.09 14.00
C CYS A 39 -12.65 -18.65 14.38
N LEU A 40 -13.56 -18.04 13.62
CA LEU A 40 -14.05 -16.69 13.89
C LEU A 40 -14.83 -16.62 15.20
N THR A 41 -15.67 -17.60 15.50
CA THR A 41 -16.40 -17.69 16.77
C THR A 41 -15.46 -17.85 17.95
N HIS A 42 -14.44 -18.71 17.85
CA HIS A 42 -13.44 -18.82 18.90
C HIS A 42 -12.72 -17.49 19.15
N PHE A 43 -12.30 -16.82 18.07
CA PHE A 43 -11.66 -15.50 18.17
C PHE A 43 -12.59 -14.44 18.78
N SER A 44 -13.85 -14.39 18.35
CA SER A 44 -14.86 -13.46 18.86
C SER A 44 -15.18 -13.73 20.34
N LEU A 45 -15.18 -14.98 20.79
CA LEU A 45 -15.34 -15.32 22.22
C LEU A 45 -14.14 -14.86 23.06
N ILE A 46 -12.90 -15.10 22.60
CA ILE A 46 -11.68 -14.68 23.31
C ILE A 46 -11.55 -13.16 23.36
N THR A 47 -11.90 -12.49 22.27
CA THR A 47 -11.80 -11.03 22.16
C THR A 47 -13.10 -10.32 22.58
N HIS A 48 -14.03 -11.00 23.23
CA HIS A 48 -15.31 -10.42 23.66
C HIS A 48 -16.06 -9.64 22.55
N GLY A 49 -15.92 -10.05 21.30
CA GLY A 49 -16.57 -9.45 20.14
C GLY A 49 -15.92 -8.18 19.59
N PHE A 50 -14.88 -7.62 20.23
CA PHE A 50 -14.20 -6.42 19.70
C PHE A 50 -13.06 -6.72 18.72
N GLY A 51 -12.58 -7.98 18.67
CA GLY A 51 -11.42 -8.36 17.88
C GLY A 51 -11.59 -8.12 16.38
N ALA A 52 -12.73 -8.50 15.81
CA ALA A 52 -13.01 -8.31 14.38
C ALA A 52 -13.05 -6.80 14.01
N PRO A 53 -13.79 -5.94 14.74
CA PRO A 53 -13.70 -4.48 14.56
C PRO A 53 -12.28 -3.91 14.65
N ALA A 54 -11.47 -4.39 15.61
CA ALA A 54 -10.09 -3.94 15.77
C ALA A 54 -9.22 -4.29 14.56
N ILE A 55 -9.35 -5.51 14.04
CA ILE A 55 -8.64 -5.94 12.82
C ILE A 55 -9.10 -5.12 11.61
N CYS A 56 -10.40 -4.89 11.43
CA CYS A 56 -10.92 -4.06 10.34
C CYS A 56 -10.35 -2.63 10.37
N ALA A 57 -10.21 -2.04 11.55
CA ALA A 57 -9.57 -0.73 11.71
C ALA A 57 -8.09 -0.75 11.30
N ALA A 58 -7.34 -1.76 11.72
CA ALA A 58 -5.94 -1.94 11.34
C ALA A 58 -5.78 -2.14 9.81
N LEU A 59 -6.64 -2.95 9.18
CA LEU A 59 -6.65 -3.17 7.74
C LEU A 59 -7.01 -1.89 6.97
N THR A 60 -7.84 -1.02 7.54
CA THR A 60 -8.16 0.28 6.93
C THR A 60 -6.93 1.18 6.88
N ALA A 61 -6.17 1.27 7.99
CA ALA A 61 -4.91 2.00 8.02
C ALA A 61 -3.89 1.42 7.02
N LEU A 62 -3.79 0.09 6.96
CA LEU A 62 -2.93 -0.60 6.00
C LEU A 62 -3.32 -0.33 4.54
N GLN A 63 -4.61 -0.39 4.21
CA GLN A 63 -5.11 -0.09 2.86
C GLN A 63 -4.81 1.36 2.44
N ASN A 64 -4.90 2.31 3.36
CA ASN A 64 -4.52 3.71 3.11
C ASN A 64 -3.02 3.82 2.84
N TYR A 65 -2.18 3.17 3.65
CA TYR A 65 -0.74 3.11 3.44
C TYR A 65 -0.39 2.52 2.06
N LEU A 66 -0.97 1.37 1.70
CA LEU A 66 -0.73 0.72 0.40
C LEU A 66 -1.16 1.62 -0.77
N THR A 67 -2.25 2.38 -0.59
CA THR A 67 -2.72 3.32 -1.60
C THR A 67 -1.74 4.47 -1.81
N GLU A 68 -1.17 5.03 -0.74
CA GLU A 68 -0.13 6.06 -0.84
C GLU A 68 1.18 5.51 -1.43
N ALA A 69 1.57 4.28 -1.05
CA ALA A 69 2.75 3.63 -1.61
C ALA A 69 2.65 3.44 -3.12
N LEU A 70 1.47 3.03 -3.63
CA LEU A 70 1.22 2.92 -5.07
C LEU A 70 1.36 4.27 -5.79
N LYS A 71 0.76 5.33 -5.24
CA LYS A 71 0.90 6.71 -5.78
C LYS A 71 2.35 7.17 -5.80
N GLY A 72 3.12 6.85 -4.75
CA GLY A 72 4.54 7.18 -4.66
C GLY A 72 5.37 6.50 -5.74
N MET A 73 5.09 5.22 -6.02
CA MET A 73 5.75 4.49 -7.09
C MET A 73 5.43 5.06 -8.47
N ASP A 74 4.16 5.38 -8.76
CA ASP A 74 3.76 5.98 -10.04
C ASP A 74 4.51 7.30 -10.29
N LYS A 75 4.66 8.14 -9.26
CA LYS A 75 5.44 9.38 -9.33
C LYS A 75 6.92 9.14 -9.61
N MET A 76 7.55 8.16 -8.96
CA MET A 76 8.96 7.83 -9.20
C MET A 76 9.20 7.32 -10.62
N PHE A 77 8.31 6.49 -11.15
CA PHE A 77 8.38 6.03 -12.54
C PHE A 77 8.25 7.18 -13.55
N LEU A 78 7.28 8.08 -13.37
CA LEU A 78 7.13 9.26 -14.24
C LEU A 78 8.31 10.24 -14.14
N ASN A 79 8.87 10.43 -12.94
CA ASN A 79 9.98 11.34 -12.72
C ASN A 79 11.29 10.82 -13.37
N ASN A 80 11.51 9.50 -13.33
CA ASN A 80 12.68 8.86 -13.95
C ASN A 80 12.68 8.99 -15.49
N THR A 81 11.51 8.96 -16.13
CA THR A 81 11.39 9.21 -17.59
C THR A 81 11.68 10.64 -18.02
N THR A 82 11.61 11.61 -17.11
CA THR A 82 11.84 13.04 -17.44
C THR A 82 13.32 13.40 -17.30
N THR A 83 14.03 12.83 -16.32
CA THR A 83 15.47 13.03 -16.15
C THR A 83 16.30 12.39 -17.28
N ASN A 84 15.81 11.31 -17.90
CA ASN A 84 16.55 10.62 -18.97
C ASN A 84 16.43 11.28 -20.37
N ARG A 85 15.83 12.47 -20.49
CA ARG A 85 15.77 13.24 -21.76
C ARG A 85 16.88 14.28 -21.93
N HIS A 86 17.85 14.36 -21.01
CA HIS A 86 18.93 15.35 -21.10
C HIS A 86 20.33 14.74 -21.20
N THR A 87 20.50 13.61 -21.90
CA THR A 87 21.83 13.16 -22.35
C THR A 87 21.74 12.47 -23.71
N SER A 88 21.74 13.23 -24.80
CA SER A 88 22.10 12.71 -26.14
C SER A 88 22.41 13.86 -27.09
N GLY A 89 23.65 13.91 -27.59
CA GLY A 89 23.97 14.56 -28.86
C GLY A 89 25.17 15.50 -28.85
N GLU A 90 26.37 14.95 -29.01
CA GLU A 90 27.58 15.66 -29.46
C GLU A 90 27.44 16.31 -30.85
N GLY A 91 28.16 17.41 -31.10
CA GLY A 91 28.47 17.96 -32.43
C GLY A 91 29.27 19.28 -32.39
N PRO A 92 30.17 19.57 -33.36
CA PRO A 92 31.57 19.92 -33.09
C PRO A 92 32.01 21.38 -33.40
N GLY A 93 33.17 21.77 -32.85
CA GLY A 93 33.97 22.94 -33.26
C GLY A 93 33.59 24.24 -32.52
N SER A 94 34.48 24.98 -31.88
CA SER A 94 35.72 25.50 -32.45
C SER A 94 36.47 26.35 -31.40
N LYS A 95 37.78 26.08 -31.27
CA LYS A 95 38.89 27.04 -31.16
C LYS A 95 38.84 28.24 -30.19
N THR A 96 39.99 28.40 -29.50
CA THR A 96 40.66 29.65 -29.02
C THR A 96 40.20 30.14 -27.64
N GLY A 97 41.05 30.42 -26.67
CA GLY A 97 42.51 30.47 -26.66
C GLY A 97 43.03 30.71 -25.24
N ASP A 98 44.25 30.28 -25.05
CA ASP A 98 45.14 30.55 -23.93
C ASP A 98 45.27 32.07 -23.69
N LYS A 99 45.16 32.51 -22.43
CA LYS A 99 45.85 33.71 -21.94
C LYS A 99 45.96 33.71 -20.42
N GLU A 100 47.19 33.47 -20.01
CA GLU A 100 47.79 33.74 -18.70
C GLU A 100 47.46 35.13 -18.11
N GLU A 101 47.78 35.19 -16.82
CA GLU A 101 48.47 36.28 -16.12
C GLU A 101 47.65 37.31 -15.31
N LYS A 102 47.93 37.23 -14.01
CA LYS A 102 48.28 38.34 -13.11
C LYS A 102 47.24 39.42 -12.77
N HIS A 103 46.92 39.36 -11.47
CA HIS A 103 47.30 40.37 -10.47
C HIS A 103 46.42 41.61 -10.29
N ARG A 104 46.11 41.82 -8.99
CA ARG A 104 45.74 43.08 -8.32
C ARG A 104 44.31 43.56 -8.62
N LYS A 105 43.53 43.94 -7.62
CA LYS A 105 43.89 44.72 -6.44
C LYS A 105 42.80 44.59 -5.37
#